data_AF-A0A8T9BE55-F1
#
_entry.id   AF-A0A8T9BE55-F1
#
_cell.length_a   1.000
_cell.length_b   1.000
_cell.length_c   1.000
_cell.angle_alpha   90.00
_cell.angle_beta   90.00
_cell.angle_gamma   90.00
#
_symmetry.space_group_name_H-M   'P 1'
#
loop_
_entity.id
_entity.type
_entity.pdbx_description
1 polymer ?
#
loop_
_entity_poly.entity_id
_entity_poly.type
_entity_poly.pdbx_seq_one_letter_code
_entity_poly.pdbx_strand_id
1 'polypeptide(L)'
;MSIRNSLDLKRRNGESLPPLERAVIWPPEGISSTPLGEIRDASGNWYPRDIGRSSVLGDAIIFQFGDTFSHEADGTFQGVSSNTAALVTQKSNPTLTVYASHPRTDAIPTLIPLTRKEDIMGWKIWSFSGTVEFDKLGNGDAFGWTWFQMMQKQDSKTNDWVLKWTGIAKTGKFDVALGRVKICEADDKTKYKYWTSHGGWTSSSAACGIVFEGMVHGQVFKTKMFGGNSPYQWAFIGCNSFADSKIQMGRAERPEGPWVIHELMGTYRIDEGQGAGFTYCMASDEKKGDLCVSWSEGGMTGGVLASMSRLKTAQIPHGA
;
A
#
# COMPACT_ATOMS: atom_id res chain seq x y z
N MET A 1 35.07 23.88 -29.62
CA MET A 1 35.31 23.11 -28.39
C MET A 1 33.99 22.43 -28.03
N SER A 2 33.78 21.20 -28.49
CA SER A 2 32.55 20.43 -28.27
C SER A 2 32.98 19.03 -27.88
N ILE A 3 32.74 18.67 -26.61
CA ILE A 3 33.05 17.34 -26.10
C ILE A 3 31.81 16.48 -26.31
N ARG A 4 31.84 15.68 -27.37
CA ARG A 4 31.04 14.46 -27.49
C ARG A 4 31.62 13.44 -26.51
N ASN A 5 30.84 13.02 -25.50
CA ASN A 5 31.13 11.80 -24.75
C ASN A 5 30.00 10.79 -24.99
N SER A 6 30.02 10.18 -26.18
CA SER A 6 29.43 8.87 -26.38
C SER A 6 30.43 7.83 -25.87
N LEU A 7 30.19 7.27 -24.68
CA LEU A 7 30.88 6.08 -24.19
C LEU A 7 30.39 4.88 -25.00
N ASP A 8 30.88 4.75 -26.23
CA ASP A 8 30.73 3.57 -27.06
C ASP A 8 31.96 2.68 -26.86
N LEU A 9 32.06 2.09 -25.65
CA LEU A 9 33.12 1.17 -25.25
C LEU A 9 32.79 -0.23 -25.80
N LYS A 10 33.16 -0.49 -27.05
CA LYS A 10 33.20 -1.85 -27.60
C LYS A 10 34.39 -2.60 -26.99
N ARG A 11 34.13 -3.65 -26.20
CA ARG A 11 35.16 -4.63 -25.82
C ARG A 11 35.60 -5.44 -27.06
N ARG A 12 36.90 -5.69 -27.15
CA ARG A 12 37.48 -6.76 -27.99
C ARG A 12 37.05 -8.09 -27.37
N ASN A 13 36.54 -9.04 -28.17
CA ASN A 13 36.24 -10.45 -27.83
C ASN A 13 34.77 -10.92 -27.81
N GLY A 14 33.85 -10.32 -28.58
CA GLY A 14 32.61 -11.00 -28.98
C GLY A 14 31.59 -11.33 -27.87
N GLU A 15 31.88 -11.05 -26.61
CA GLU A 15 30.91 -11.12 -25.51
C GLU A 15 29.95 -9.94 -25.59
N SER A 16 28.66 -10.22 -25.74
CA SER A 16 27.61 -9.21 -25.61
C SER A 16 27.70 -8.60 -24.21
N LEU A 17 27.72 -7.26 -24.12
CA LEU A 17 27.59 -6.57 -22.83
C LEU A 17 26.35 -7.13 -22.10
N PRO A 18 26.43 -7.35 -20.78
CA PRO A 18 25.26 -7.74 -20.02
C PRO A 18 24.17 -6.68 -20.25
N PRO A 19 22.90 -7.09 -20.41
CA PRO A 19 21.82 -6.16 -20.69
C PRO A 19 21.78 -5.09 -19.60
N LEU A 20 21.72 -3.81 -19.99
CA LEU A 20 21.61 -2.72 -19.04
C LEU A 20 20.25 -2.81 -18.34
N GLU A 21 20.26 -2.80 -17.01
CA GLU A 21 19.04 -2.71 -16.21
C GLU A 21 18.65 -1.24 -16.04
N ARG A 22 17.36 -0.97 -15.84
CA ARG A 22 16.88 0.36 -15.44
C ARG A 22 16.59 0.39 -13.95
N ALA A 23 17.15 1.38 -13.27
CA ALA A 23 16.90 1.64 -11.87
C ALA A 23 16.39 3.07 -11.67
N VAL A 24 15.48 3.26 -10.73
CA VAL A 24 15.03 4.57 -10.24
C VAL A 24 16.22 5.30 -9.66
N ILE A 25 16.40 6.55 -10.09
CA ILE A 25 17.46 7.39 -9.52
C ILE A 25 17.12 7.74 -8.07
N TRP A 26 18.15 8.00 -7.26
CA TRP A 26 17.96 8.39 -5.86
C TRP A 26 18.74 9.66 -5.53
N PRO A 27 18.13 10.68 -4.89
CA PRO A 27 16.72 10.80 -4.48
C PRO A 27 15.72 10.64 -5.63
N PRO A 28 14.48 10.17 -5.37
CA PRO A 28 13.52 9.87 -6.40
C PRO A 28 12.97 11.17 -7.01
N GLU A 29 12.74 11.14 -8.33
CA GLU A 29 12.14 12.26 -9.07
C GLU A 29 10.95 11.75 -9.89
N GLY A 30 9.77 12.32 -9.66
CA GLY A 30 8.60 12.11 -10.50
C GLY A 30 8.71 12.89 -11.81
N ILE A 31 8.47 12.23 -12.94
CA ILE A 31 8.46 12.85 -14.28
C ILE A 31 7.04 13.30 -14.64
N SER A 32 6.07 12.42 -14.44
CA SER A 32 4.68 12.66 -14.82
C SER A 32 3.75 11.79 -14.00
N SER A 33 2.51 12.22 -13.79
CA SER A 33 1.42 11.38 -13.31
C SER A 33 0.27 11.43 -14.29
N THR A 34 -0.20 10.26 -14.72
CA THR A 34 -1.34 10.10 -15.64
C THR A 34 -2.53 9.56 -14.87
N PRO A 35 -3.65 10.28 -14.78
CA PRO A 35 -4.82 9.77 -14.07
C PRO A 35 -5.38 8.53 -14.78
N LEU A 36 -5.70 7.50 -14.00
CA LEU A 36 -6.37 6.27 -14.44
C LEU A 36 -7.87 6.29 -14.12
N GLY A 37 -8.31 7.27 -13.31
CA GLY A 37 -9.69 7.43 -12.87
C GLY A 37 -10.00 6.69 -11.58
N GLU A 38 -11.29 6.56 -11.27
CA GLU A 38 -11.77 5.89 -10.08
C GLU A 38 -11.68 4.36 -10.19
N ILE A 39 -11.24 3.73 -9.10
CA ILE A 39 -11.28 2.29 -8.88
C ILE A 39 -12.74 1.88 -8.66
N ARG A 40 -13.25 1.11 -9.61
CA ARG A 40 -14.65 0.71 -9.71
C ARG A 40 -14.81 -0.80 -9.67
N ASP A 41 -15.99 -1.23 -9.26
CA ASP A 41 -16.35 -2.64 -9.27
C ASP A 41 -16.79 -3.10 -10.66
N ALA A 42 -16.36 -4.29 -11.06
CA ALA A 42 -16.59 -4.84 -12.38
C ALA A 42 -18.06 -5.22 -12.64
N SER A 43 -18.86 -5.42 -11.59
CA SER A 43 -20.30 -5.70 -11.74
C SER A 43 -21.11 -4.47 -12.17
N GLY A 44 -20.54 -3.26 -12.05
CA GLY A 44 -21.26 -2.00 -12.25
C GLY A 44 -21.98 -1.48 -11.00
N ASN A 45 -21.96 -2.24 -9.90
CA ASN A 45 -22.49 -1.77 -8.62
C ASN A 45 -21.65 -0.63 -8.04
N TRP A 46 -22.32 0.27 -7.31
CA TRP A 46 -21.68 1.42 -6.69
C TRP A 46 -21.26 1.13 -5.25
N TYR A 47 -19.95 0.95 -5.09
CA TYR A 47 -19.30 0.76 -3.79
C TYR A 47 -18.33 1.91 -3.52
N PRO A 48 -18.80 3.02 -2.92
CA PRO A 48 -17.91 4.03 -2.36
C PRO A 48 -16.93 3.37 -1.40
N ARG A 49 -15.68 3.79 -1.49
CA ARG A 49 -14.56 3.20 -0.77
C ARG A 49 -13.69 4.30 -0.24
N ASP A 50 -13.32 4.20 1.03
CA ASP A 50 -12.17 4.93 1.55
C ASP A 50 -10.95 4.02 1.59
N ILE A 51 -9.78 4.64 1.47
CA ILE A 51 -8.47 4.00 1.46
C ILE A 51 -8.34 3.01 0.29
N GLY A 52 -7.23 3.03 -0.45
CA GLY A 52 -7.08 2.08 -1.55
C GLY A 52 -5.63 1.73 -1.75
N ARG A 53 -5.26 0.51 -1.38
CA ARG A 53 -3.89 0.01 -1.48
C ARG A 53 -3.83 -1.13 -2.47
N SER A 54 -2.90 -1.09 -3.41
CA SER A 54 -2.61 -2.27 -4.20
C SER A 54 -1.47 -3.08 -3.59
N SER A 55 -1.54 -4.39 -3.75
CA SER A 55 -0.47 -5.33 -3.44
C SER A 55 -0.43 -6.41 -4.51
N VAL A 56 0.76 -6.88 -4.85
CA VAL A 56 0.93 -7.93 -5.85
C VAL A 56 1.04 -9.29 -5.14
N LEU A 57 0.04 -10.15 -5.35
CA LEU A 57 0.03 -11.56 -4.93
C LEU A 57 0.30 -12.42 -6.16
N GLY A 58 1.57 -12.51 -6.53
CA GLY A 58 2.04 -13.40 -7.59
C GLY A 58 1.73 -12.76 -8.92
N ASP A 59 0.79 -13.33 -9.65
CA ASP A 59 0.24 -12.69 -10.85
C ASP A 59 -1.02 -11.86 -10.60
N ALA A 60 -1.62 -11.96 -9.41
CA ALA A 60 -2.79 -11.18 -9.02
C ALA A 60 -2.38 -9.83 -8.42
N ILE A 61 -3.20 -8.81 -8.67
CA ILE A 61 -3.12 -7.52 -7.98
C ILE A 61 -4.38 -7.43 -7.11
N ILE A 62 -4.18 -7.19 -5.82
CA ILE A 62 -5.26 -7.06 -4.85
C ILE A 62 -5.31 -5.61 -4.42
N PHE A 63 -6.48 -5.00 -4.47
CA PHE A 63 -6.78 -3.78 -3.76
C PHE A 63 -7.35 -4.09 -2.38
N GLN A 64 -6.82 -3.45 -1.35
CA GLN A 64 -7.37 -3.46 0.00
C GLN A 64 -7.95 -2.07 0.30
N PHE A 65 -9.17 -2.06 0.82
CA PHE A 65 -9.90 -0.84 1.16
C PHE A 65 -10.15 -0.78 2.67
N GLY A 66 -10.40 0.42 3.17
CA GLY A 66 -10.98 0.62 4.49
C GLY A 66 -12.49 0.42 4.42
N ASP A 67 -13.23 1.45 4.79
CA ASP A 67 -14.68 1.46 4.73
C ASP A 67 -15.17 1.31 3.29
N THR A 68 -15.99 0.30 3.07
CA THR A 68 -16.68 0.03 1.81
C THR A 68 -18.17 0.12 2.05
N PHE A 69 -18.82 1.07 1.40
CA PHE A 69 -20.25 1.34 1.54
C PHE A 69 -21.01 0.54 0.48
N SER A 70 -21.80 -0.43 0.93
CA SER A 70 -22.54 -1.33 0.04
C SER A 70 -23.92 -0.73 -0.27
N HIS A 71 -24.26 -0.65 -1.56
CA HIS A 71 -25.58 -0.21 -2.03
C HIS A 71 -26.13 -1.24 -3.02
N GLU A 72 -27.46 -1.37 -3.05
CA GLU A 72 -28.18 -2.07 -4.12
C GLU A 72 -28.19 -1.25 -5.41
N ALA A 73 -28.64 -1.88 -6.50
CA ALA A 73 -28.75 -1.23 -7.81
C ALA A 73 -29.68 -0.01 -7.83
N ASP A 74 -30.64 0.06 -6.90
CA ASP A 74 -31.54 1.21 -6.73
C ASP A 74 -30.98 2.32 -5.81
N GLY A 75 -29.77 2.14 -5.29
CA GLY A 75 -29.10 3.05 -4.35
C GLY A 75 -29.43 2.81 -2.88
N THR A 76 -30.21 1.78 -2.54
CA THR A 76 -30.52 1.44 -1.15
C THR A 76 -29.26 0.99 -0.41
N PHE A 77 -28.92 1.66 0.70
CA PHE A 77 -27.76 1.34 1.53
C PHE A 77 -27.94 0.00 2.26
N GLN A 78 -26.99 -0.92 2.08
CA GLN A 78 -26.97 -2.26 2.66
C GLN A 78 -26.07 -2.38 3.89
N GLY A 79 -25.09 -1.49 4.03
CA GLY A 79 -24.18 -1.49 5.17
C GLY A 79 -22.78 -1.03 4.83
N VAL A 80 -21.92 -1.01 5.85
CA VAL A 80 -20.50 -0.63 5.74
C VAL A 80 -19.62 -1.75 6.24
N SER A 81 -18.60 -2.07 5.45
CA SER A 81 -17.56 -3.03 5.82
C SER A 81 -16.25 -2.29 6.04
N SER A 82 -15.70 -2.40 7.23
CA SER A 82 -14.56 -1.57 7.69
C SER A 82 -13.22 -1.87 7.02
N ASN A 83 -13.11 -3.03 6.39
CA ASN A 83 -11.95 -3.40 5.59
C ASN A 83 -12.38 -4.42 4.55
N THR A 84 -12.09 -4.21 3.28
CA THR A 84 -12.43 -5.15 2.21
C THR A 84 -11.25 -5.37 1.27
N ALA A 85 -11.33 -6.38 0.42
CA ALA A 85 -10.35 -6.59 -0.63
C ALA A 85 -11.00 -7.00 -1.94
N ALA A 86 -10.53 -6.42 -3.03
CA ALA A 86 -10.96 -6.75 -4.39
C ALA A 86 -9.76 -7.08 -5.28
N LEU A 87 -9.95 -7.97 -6.23
CA LEU A 87 -8.94 -8.39 -7.20
C LEU A 87 -9.04 -7.53 -8.45
N VAL A 88 -7.90 -7.07 -8.98
CA VAL A 88 -7.86 -6.48 -10.32
C VAL A 88 -8.20 -7.56 -11.34
N THR A 89 -9.22 -7.28 -12.16
CA THR A 89 -9.72 -8.22 -13.17
C THR A 89 -8.83 -8.26 -14.41
N GLN A 90 -8.25 -7.12 -14.78
CA GLN A 90 -7.46 -6.97 -16.00
C GLN A 90 -6.27 -6.04 -15.75
N LYS A 91 -5.04 -6.52 -16.00
CA LYS A 91 -3.82 -5.70 -15.84
C LYS A 91 -3.80 -4.47 -16.75
N SER A 92 -4.47 -4.52 -17.89
CA SER A 92 -4.64 -3.39 -18.82
C SER A 92 -5.60 -2.32 -18.30
N ASN A 93 -6.42 -2.63 -17.30
CA ASN A 93 -7.35 -1.71 -16.67
C ASN A 93 -7.34 -1.90 -15.14
N PRO A 94 -6.28 -1.42 -14.45
CA PRO A 94 -6.05 -1.70 -13.04
C PRO A 94 -7.09 -1.08 -12.10
N THR A 95 -7.95 -0.17 -12.61
CA THR A 95 -9.04 0.43 -11.83
C THR A 95 -10.30 -0.43 -11.83
N LEU A 96 -10.34 -1.56 -12.55
CA LEU A 96 -11.50 -2.45 -12.57
C LEU A 96 -11.27 -3.67 -11.66
N THR A 97 -11.93 -3.66 -10.51
CA THR A 97 -11.76 -4.69 -9.47
C THR A 97 -13.00 -5.57 -9.31
N VAL A 98 -12.84 -6.75 -8.72
CA VAL A 98 -13.95 -7.65 -8.35
C VAL A 98 -13.74 -8.19 -6.93
N TYR A 99 -14.80 -8.23 -6.14
CA TYR A 99 -14.77 -8.90 -4.84
C TYR A 99 -14.83 -10.42 -5.01
N ALA A 100 -13.99 -11.16 -4.28
CA ALA A 100 -13.91 -12.62 -4.39
C ALA A 100 -15.22 -13.32 -4.00
N SER A 101 -15.96 -12.75 -3.05
CA SER A 101 -17.29 -13.16 -2.64
C SER A 101 -18.21 -11.94 -2.69
N HIS A 102 -19.11 -11.94 -3.67
CA HIS A 102 -20.19 -10.97 -3.71
C HIS A 102 -21.49 -11.66 -3.29
N PRO A 103 -21.94 -11.51 -2.03
CA PRO A 103 -23.29 -11.92 -1.67
C PRO A 103 -24.26 -11.04 -2.45
N ARG A 104 -25.21 -11.67 -3.16
CA ARG A 104 -26.18 -10.95 -4.02
C ARG A 104 -27.14 -10.03 -3.24
N THR A 105 -27.10 -10.05 -1.91
CA THR A 105 -28.09 -9.42 -1.03
C THR A 105 -27.50 -8.87 0.27
N ASP A 106 -26.18 -8.76 0.41
CA ASP A 106 -25.56 -8.31 1.65
C ASP A 106 -24.39 -7.36 1.40
N ALA A 107 -23.94 -6.68 2.46
CA ALA A 107 -22.72 -5.89 2.43
C ALA A 107 -21.50 -6.74 2.03
N ILE A 108 -20.54 -6.12 1.34
CA ILE A 108 -19.28 -6.79 0.94
C ILE A 108 -18.60 -7.39 2.18
N PRO A 109 -18.22 -8.68 2.17
CA PRO A 109 -17.56 -9.29 3.33
C PRO A 109 -16.25 -8.58 3.70
N THR A 110 -15.98 -8.49 5.00
CA THR A 110 -14.71 -7.93 5.48
C THR A 110 -13.53 -8.84 5.14
N LEU A 111 -12.39 -8.28 4.74
CA LEU A 111 -11.16 -9.06 4.51
C LEU A 111 -10.67 -9.74 5.79
N ILE A 112 -10.69 -9.00 6.90
CA ILE A 112 -10.30 -9.41 8.25
C ILE A 112 -11.55 -9.27 9.12
N PRO A 113 -12.25 -10.38 9.42
CA PRO A 113 -13.43 -10.34 10.25
C PRO A 113 -13.05 -10.06 11.72
N LEU A 114 -13.92 -9.34 12.42
CA LEU A 114 -13.85 -9.23 13.87
C LEU A 114 -14.33 -10.53 14.51
N THR A 115 -13.74 -10.93 15.63
CA THR A 115 -14.38 -11.93 16.48
C THR A 115 -15.63 -11.34 17.15
N ARG A 116 -16.57 -12.20 17.55
CA ARG A 116 -17.82 -11.77 18.23
C ARG A 116 -17.56 -10.85 19.43
N LYS A 117 -16.49 -11.10 20.19
CA LYS A 117 -16.13 -10.28 21.36
C LYS A 117 -15.73 -8.86 20.93
N GLU A 118 -14.96 -8.75 19.86
CA GLU A 118 -14.45 -7.47 19.34
C GLU A 118 -15.58 -6.63 18.74
N ASP A 119 -16.50 -7.30 18.04
CA ASP A 119 -17.72 -6.70 17.53
C ASP A 119 -18.60 -6.13 18.66
N ILE A 120 -18.86 -6.92 19.72
CA ILE A 120 -19.58 -6.45 20.92
C ILE A 120 -18.89 -5.25 21.58
N MET A 121 -17.54 -5.21 21.54
CA MET A 121 -16.76 -4.11 22.11
C MET A 121 -16.69 -2.88 21.19
N GLY A 122 -17.34 -2.90 20.02
CA GLY A 122 -17.37 -1.81 19.06
C GLY A 122 -16.01 -1.55 18.43
N TRP A 123 -15.26 -2.61 18.14
CA TRP A 123 -13.95 -2.51 17.52
C TRP A 123 -14.07 -2.32 16.00
N LYS A 124 -13.03 -1.78 15.39
CA LYS A 124 -12.92 -1.56 13.95
C LYS A 124 -11.52 -1.90 13.49
N ILE A 125 -11.40 -2.62 12.38
CA ILE A 125 -10.12 -2.90 11.73
C ILE A 125 -10.05 -2.08 10.45
N TRP A 126 -9.01 -1.27 10.31
CA TRP A 126 -8.60 -0.67 9.05
C TRP A 126 -7.33 -1.35 8.57
N SER A 127 -7.31 -1.88 7.34
CA SER A 127 -6.03 -2.27 6.74
C SER A 127 -5.11 -1.03 6.66
N PHE A 128 -3.78 -1.19 6.76
CA PHE A 128 -2.79 -0.10 6.71
C PHE A 128 -1.67 -0.27 5.66
N SER A 129 -1.35 -1.50 5.25
CA SER A 129 -0.38 -1.85 4.20
C SER A 129 -0.45 -3.38 4.01
N GLY A 130 0.20 -3.96 3.00
CA GLY A 130 0.44 -5.42 2.98
C GLY A 130 1.58 -5.86 2.06
N THR A 131 2.59 -6.57 2.58
CA THR A 131 3.61 -7.20 1.73
C THR A 131 3.29 -8.66 1.62
N VAL A 132 3.12 -9.10 0.39
CA VAL A 132 3.14 -10.52 0.07
C VAL A 132 4.59 -10.96 -0.07
N GLU A 133 5.03 -11.88 0.80
CA GLU A 133 6.25 -12.63 0.56
C GLU A 133 5.88 -14.05 0.15
N PHE A 134 6.19 -14.38 -1.11
CA PHE A 134 6.15 -15.76 -1.57
C PHE A 134 7.18 -16.57 -0.81
N ASP A 135 6.75 -17.28 0.22
CA ASP A 135 7.44 -18.49 0.61
C ASP A 135 6.84 -19.62 -0.22
N LYS A 136 7.64 -20.19 -1.13
CA LYS A 136 7.28 -21.44 -1.80
C LYS A 136 7.34 -22.56 -0.76
N LEU A 137 6.37 -22.61 0.14
CA LEU A 137 5.99 -23.88 0.73
C LEU A 137 5.57 -24.75 -0.47
N GLY A 138 6.23 -25.89 -0.65
CA GLY A 138 6.27 -26.67 -1.91
C GLY A 138 4.92 -27.20 -2.43
N ASN A 139 3.80 -26.72 -1.91
CA ASN A 139 2.43 -27.03 -2.27
C ASN A 139 1.74 -25.95 -3.15
N GLY A 140 2.39 -24.82 -3.41
CA GLY A 140 1.85 -23.78 -4.31
C GLY A 140 0.97 -22.72 -3.63
N ASP A 141 0.90 -22.73 -2.30
CA ASP A 141 0.19 -21.71 -1.55
C ASP A 141 1.01 -20.40 -1.48
N ALA A 142 0.35 -19.28 -1.72
CA ALA A 142 0.93 -17.96 -1.57
C ALA A 142 0.66 -17.45 -0.15
N PHE A 143 1.73 -17.11 0.58
CA PHE A 143 1.63 -16.48 1.89
C PHE A 143 1.89 -14.99 1.78
N GLY A 144 1.29 -14.21 2.67
CA GLY A 144 1.47 -12.77 2.70
C GLY A 144 1.24 -12.20 4.08
N TRP A 145 1.74 -10.99 4.27
CA TRP A 145 1.62 -10.21 5.49
C TRP A 145 0.72 -9.02 5.19
N THR A 146 -0.34 -8.84 5.97
CA THR A 146 -1.12 -7.60 5.96
C THR A 146 -0.87 -6.87 7.26
N TRP A 147 -0.68 -5.57 7.14
CA TRP A 147 -0.63 -4.64 8.25
C TRP A 147 -1.99 -3.96 8.39
N PHE A 148 -2.45 -3.78 9.61
CA PHE A 148 -3.77 -3.22 9.90
C PHE A 148 -3.73 -2.47 11.22
N GLN A 149 -4.62 -1.51 11.39
CA GLN A 149 -4.91 -0.81 12.62
C GLN A 149 -6.23 -1.29 13.19
N MET A 150 -6.28 -1.56 14.49
CA MET A 150 -7.51 -1.86 15.22
C MET A 150 -7.82 -0.74 16.21
N MET A 151 -9.02 -0.18 16.04
CA MET A 151 -9.55 0.95 16.79
C MET A 151 -10.72 0.49 17.65
N GLN A 152 -10.96 1.16 18.77
CA GLN A 152 -12.19 1.01 19.56
C GLN A 152 -12.77 2.38 19.84
N LYS A 153 -14.09 2.51 19.73
CA LYS A 153 -14.79 3.74 20.06
C LYS A 153 -14.62 4.08 21.55
N GLN A 154 -14.14 5.29 21.85
CA GLN A 154 -13.90 5.75 23.23
C GLN A 154 -15.20 6.13 23.94
N ASP A 155 -16.05 6.85 23.24
CA ASP A 155 -17.36 7.31 23.68
C ASP A 155 -18.31 7.32 22.48
N SER A 156 -19.53 6.84 22.69
CA SER A 156 -20.65 6.94 21.75
C SER A 156 -20.90 8.37 21.22
N LYS A 157 -20.57 9.41 22.01
CA LYS A 157 -20.93 10.81 21.74
C LYS A 157 -19.91 11.62 20.93
N THR A 158 -18.62 11.32 21.02
CA THR A 158 -17.57 12.17 20.41
C THR A 158 -17.04 11.63 19.07
N ASN A 159 -17.46 10.43 18.65
CA ASN A 159 -16.86 9.70 17.51
C ASN A 159 -15.34 9.52 17.61
N ASP A 160 -14.76 9.69 18.80
CA ASP A 160 -13.33 9.49 19.01
C ASP A 160 -13.00 7.99 19.03
N TRP A 161 -12.02 7.63 18.21
CA TRP A 161 -11.51 6.27 18.11
C TRP A 161 -10.17 6.18 18.84
N VAL A 162 -10.08 5.27 19.80
CA VAL A 162 -8.81 4.94 20.47
C VAL A 162 -8.15 3.82 19.69
N LEU A 163 -6.90 4.03 19.28
CA LEU A 163 -6.06 2.95 18.80
C LEU A 163 -5.85 1.93 19.91
N LYS A 164 -6.18 0.68 19.63
CA LYS A 164 -5.99 -0.40 20.60
C LYS A 164 -4.78 -1.28 20.27
N TRP A 165 -4.60 -1.67 19.01
CA TRP A 165 -3.37 -2.30 18.50
C TRP A 165 -3.38 -2.27 16.98
N THR A 166 -2.32 -2.77 16.39
CA THR A 166 -2.05 -2.64 14.97
C THR A 166 -0.91 -3.59 14.64
N GLY A 167 -0.91 -4.16 13.42
CA GLY A 167 0.27 -4.79 12.83
C GLY A 167 1.39 -3.79 12.55
N ILE A 168 1.13 -2.50 12.74
CA ILE A 168 2.05 -1.37 12.62
C ILE A 168 1.90 -0.47 13.86
N ALA A 169 2.71 -0.58 14.91
CA ALA A 169 2.42 0.17 16.15
C ALA A 169 2.58 1.70 16.01
N LYS A 170 1.46 2.44 16.07
CA LYS A 170 1.52 3.90 16.09
C LYS A 170 1.90 4.39 17.48
N THR A 171 3.05 5.02 17.63
CA THR A 171 3.49 5.61 18.90
C THR A 171 3.51 7.12 18.77
N GLY A 172 2.64 7.84 19.50
CA GLY A 172 2.56 9.30 19.35
C GLY A 172 1.76 9.75 18.13
N LYS A 173 1.83 11.06 17.79
CA LYS A 173 0.85 11.67 16.89
C LYS A 173 0.93 11.13 15.46
N PHE A 174 2.09 10.68 14.97
CA PHE A 174 2.29 10.21 13.58
C PHE A 174 3.42 9.17 13.36
N ASP A 175 3.90 8.44 14.37
CA ASP A 175 4.99 7.47 14.14
C ASP A 175 4.44 6.05 13.87
N VAL A 176 5.23 5.21 13.21
CA VAL A 176 4.81 3.92 12.65
C VAL A 176 5.85 2.88 13.04
N ALA A 177 5.49 1.90 13.87
CA ALA A 177 6.30 0.74 14.20
C ALA A 177 5.88 -0.47 13.35
N LEU A 178 6.62 -1.57 13.41
CA LEU A 178 6.39 -2.76 12.59
C LEU A 178 5.97 -3.98 13.42
N GLY A 179 5.02 -4.76 12.89
CA GLY A 179 4.56 -6.02 13.43
C GLY A 179 4.31 -7.03 12.32
N ARG A 180 4.32 -8.31 12.68
CA ARG A 180 4.11 -9.43 11.75
C ARG A 180 3.33 -10.56 12.42
N VAL A 181 2.51 -11.24 11.62
CA VAL A 181 1.77 -12.47 11.95
C VAL A 181 1.50 -13.24 10.68
N LYS A 182 1.47 -14.58 10.72
CA LYS A 182 1.02 -15.35 9.55
C LYS A 182 -0.43 -15.02 9.26
N ILE A 183 -0.82 -14.94 7.99
CA ILE A 183 -2.20 -14.61 7.60
C ILE A 183 -3.24 -15.55 8.23
N CYS A 184 -2.94 -16.85 8.32
CA CYS A 184 -3.81 -17.85 8.95
C CYS A 184 -3.84 -17.79 10.48
N GLU A 185 -3.03 -16.92 11.10
CA GLU A 185 -2.94 -16.70 12.54
C GLU A 185 -3.29 -15.25 12.91
N ALA A 186 -3.79 -14.46 11.94
CA ALA A 186 -4.04 -13.03 12.11
C ALA A 186 -5.17 -12.73 13.13
N ASP A 187 -5.95 -13.73 13.50
CA ASP A 187 -6.97 -13.67 14.56
C ASP A 187 -6.39 -13.96 15.97
N ASP A 188 -5.18 -14.51 16.09
CA ASP A 188 -4.54 -14.81 17.36
C ASP A 188 -3.43 -13.80 17.71
N LYS A 189 -3.77 -12.82 18.55
CA LYS A 189 -2.85 -11.78 19.05
C LYS A 189 -1.57 -12.34 19.68
N THR A 190 -1.61 -13.54 20.28
CA THR A 190 -0.44 -14.13 20.93
C THR A 190 0.64 -14.57 19.93
N LYS A 191 0.26 -14.71 18.65
CA LYS A 191 1.15 -15.08 17.55
C LYS A 191 1.90 -13.88 16.96
N TYR A 192 1.44 -12.67 17.23
CA TYR A 192 2.07 -11.47 16.71
C TYR A 192 3.47 -11.29 17.27
N LYS A 193 4.34 -10.80 16.39
CA LYS A 193 5.67 -10.34 16.74
C LYS A 193 5.82 -8.89 16.33
N TYR A 194 6.39 -8.07 17.20
CA TYR A 194 6.61 -6.65 17.02
C TYR A 194 8.11 -6.38 16.93
N TRP A 195 8.50 -5.52 16.01
CA TRP A 195 9.88 -5.09 15.86
C TRP A 195 10.27 -4.19 17.04
N THR A 196 11.44 -4.41 17.63
CA THR A 196 11.96 -3.60 18.74
C THR A 196 12.97 -2.57 18.25
N SER A 197 13.10 -1.46 18.98
CA SER A 197 14.06 -0.39 18.68
C SER A 197 15.53 -0.85 18.76
N HIS A 198 15.80 -1.99 19.39
CA HIS A 198 17.15 -2.55 19.55
C HIS A 198 17.48 -3.67 18.55
N GLY A 199 16.64 -3.90 17.55
CA GLY A 199 16.89 -4.89 16.52
C GLY A 199 16.48 -6.30 16.94
N GLY A 200 15.19 -6.62 16.83
CA GLY A 200 14.65 -7.93 17.19
C GLY A 200 13.13 -7.98 17.17
N TRP A 201 12.59 -9.17 17.41
CA TRP A 201 11.15 -9.42 17.45
C TRP A 201 10.70 -9.79 18.86
N THR A 202 9.65 -9.12 19.36
CA THR A 202 9.05 -9.36 20.67
C THR A 202 7.58 -9.74 20.53
N SER A 203 7.01 -10.48 21.49
CA SER A 203 5.56 -10.67 21.58
C SER A 203 4.84 -9.50 22.28
N SER A 204 5.58 -8.55 22.86
CA SER A 204 5.01 -7.41 23.56
C SER A 204 4.92 -6.18 22.66
N SER A 205 3.69 -5.74 22.34
CA SER A 205 3.48 -4.50 21.59
C SER A 205 3.96 -3.24 22.34
N ALA A 206 4.12 -3.32 23.67
CA ALA A 206 4.61 -2.20 24.48
C ALA A 206 6.11 -1.94 24.28
N ALA A 207 6.85 -2.91 23.74
CA ALA A 207 8.28 -2.79 23.45
C ALA A 207 8.56 -2.58 21.95
N CYS A 208 7.54 -2.17 21.19
CA CYS A 208 7.72 -1.90 19.76
C CYS A 208 8.62 -0.67 19.54
N GLY A 209 9.48 -0.75 18.53
CA GLY A 209 10.32 0.35 18.06
C GLY A 209 9.72 1.03 16.85
N ILE A 210 9.93 2.34 16.74
CA ILE A 210 9.51 3.16 15.60
C ILE A 210 10.33 2.78 14.36
N VAL A 211 9.66 2.62 13.23
CA VAL A 211 10.24 2.34 11.91
C VAL A 211 10.09 3.52 10.96
N PHE A 212 8.98 4.27 11.04
CA PHE A 212 8.83 5.56 10.36
C PHE A 212 8.43 6.64 11.37
N GLU A 213 9.14 7.76 11.33
CA GLU A 213 8.78 8.97 12.07
C GLU A 213 7.96 9.90 11.16
N GLY A 214 6.88 10.46 11.70
CA GLY A 214 6.08 11.46 10.98
C GLY A 214 5.39 10.96 9.70
N MET A 215 5.06 9.67 9.61
CA MET A 215 4.32 9.09 8.48
C MET A 215 2.92 8.65 8.93
N VAL A 216 1.88 9.09 8.23
CA VAL A 216 0.50 8.80 8.66
C VAL A 216 -0.01 7.51 8.02
N HIS A 217 0.28 7.32 6.74
CA HIS A 217 -0.11 6.16 5.96
C HIS A 217 0.93 5.84 4.89
N GLY A 218 0.97 4.59 4.45
CA GLY A 218 1.74 4.19 3.28
C GLY A 218 1.75 2.69 3.08
N GLN A 219 2.48 2.26 2.07
CA GLN A 219 2.64 0.88 1.66
C GLN A 219 4.12 0.56 1.64
N VAL A 220 4.51 -0.50 2.34
CA VAL A 220 5.83 -1.12 2.21
C VAL A 220 5.70 -2.29 1.24
N PHE A 221 6.68 -2.47 0.35
CA PHE A 221 6.72 -3.61 -0.56
C PHE A 221 8.16 -3.95 -0.96
N LYS A 222 8.39 -5.23 -1.28
CA LYS A 222 9.65 -5.68 -1.84
C LYS A 222 9.72 -5.28 -3.31
N THR A 223 10.88 -4.79 -3.75
CA THR A 223 11.04 -4.17 -5.06
C THR A 223 12.38 -4.50 -5.71
N LYS A 224 12.41 -4.42 -7.05
CA LYS A 224 13.66 -4.35 -7.83
C LYS A 224 13.87 -3.00 -8.50
N MET A 225 13.00 -2.02 -8.22
CA MET A 225 13.03 -0.72 -8.90
C MET A 225 14.33 0.05 -8.68
N PHE A 226 15.12 -0.28 -7.66
CA PHE A 226 16.42 0.32 -7.38
C PHE A 226 17.60 -0.42 -8.05
N GLY A 227 17.31 -1.42 -8.88
CA GLY A 227 18.28 -2.34 -9.48
C GLY A 227 18.23 -3.72 -8.83
N GLY A 228 18.38 -4.78 -9.62
CA GLY A 228 18.25 -6.17 -9.19
C GLY A 228 19.27 -6.61 -8.13
N ASN A 229 20.41 -5.93 -8.05
CA ASN A 229 21.46 -6.14 -7.05
C ASN A 229 21.55 -5.02 -6.01
N SER A 230 20.63 -4.05 -6.07
CA SER A 230 20.60 -3.00 -5.08
C SER A 230 20.50 -3.60 -3.68
N PRO A 231 21.27 -3.10 -2.69
CA PRO A 231 21.05 -3.51 -1.31
C PRO A 231 19.65 -3.07 -0.85
N TYR A 232 19.09 -2.03 -1.47
CA TYR A 232 17.74 -1.56 -1.23
C TYR A 232 16.72 -2.44 -1.96
N GLN A 233 16.17 -3.41 -1.25
CA GLN A 233 15.17 -4.35 -1.78
C GLN A 233 13.74 -4.00 -1.35
N TRP A 234 13.57 -2.93 -0.58
CA TRP A 234 12.28 -2.51 -0.03
C TRP A 234 12.00 -1.06 -0.40
N ALA A 235 10.77 -0.81 -0.84
CA ALA A 235 10.24 0.52 -1.10
C ALA A 235 9.10 0.83 -0.12
N PHE A 236 8.97 2.10 0.20
CA PHE A 236 7.83 2.68 0.90
C PHE A 236 7.21 3.75 0.01
N ILE A 237 5.88 3.79 -0.07
CA ILE A 237 5.12 4.88 -0.70
C ILE A 237 4.02 5.31 0.24
N GLY A 238 3.97 6.58 0.62
CA GLY A 238 3.00 7.05 1.61
C GLY A 238 2.85 8.56 1.70
N CYS A 239 2.34 9.05 2.83
CA CYS A 239 2.18 10.47 3.13
C CYS A 239 2.63 10.81 4.56
N ASN A 240 3.15 12.03 4.73
CA ASN A 240 3.73 12.48 6.01
C ASN A 240 2.74 13.27 6.88
N SER A 241 1.61 13.68 6.30
CA SER A 241 0.58 14.40 7.02
C SER A 241 -0.80 14.11 6.46
N PHE A 242 -1.80 14.34 7.29
CA PHE A 242 -3.18 14.22 6.88
C PHE A 242 -3.50 15.29 5.83
N ALA A 243 -3.93 14.84 4.64
CA ALA A 243 -4.35 15.71 3.53
C ALA A 243 -3.28 16.65 2.95
N ASP A 244 -1.99 16.33 3.12
CA ASP A 244 -0.88 17.12 2.57
C ASP A 244 -0.76 17.06 1.04
N SER A 245 -1.49 16.12 0.41
CA SER A 245 -1.47 15.85 -1.03
C SER A 245 -0.06 15.55 -1.57
N LYS A 246 0.83 15.00 -0.74
CA LYS A 246 2.23 14.72 -1.09
C LYS A 246 2.53 13.23 -1.02
N ILE A 247 3.17 12.73 -2.06
CA ILE A 247 3.70 11.37 -2.10
C ILE A 247 5.10 11.39 -1.51
N GLN A 248 5.31 10.60 -0.46
CA GLN A 248 6.63 10.27 0.07
C GLN A 248 7.07 8.94 -0.53
N MET A 249 8.35 8.83 -0.89
CA MET A 249 8.96 7.59 -1.33
C MET A 249 10.19 7.27 -0.48
N GLY A 250 10.21 6.06 0.07
CA GLY A 250 11.29 5.53 0.88
C GLY A 250 11.96 4.32 0.26
N ARG A 251 13.21 4.07 0.64
CA ARG A 251 13.93 2.83 0.35
C ARG A 251 14.64 2.30 1.59
N ALA A 252 14.75 0.97 1.69
CA ALA A 252 15.46 0.28 2.77
C ALA A 252 16.03 -1.06 2.30
N GLU A 253 17.05 -1.55 3.01
CA GLU A 253 17.61 -2.89 2.79
C GLU A 253 16.74 -3.99 3.42
N ARG A 254 15.94 -3.64 4.42
CA ARG A 254 15.08 -4.53 5.19
C ARG A 254 13.71 -3.87 5.43
N PRO A 255 12.64 -4.64 5.67
CA PRO A 255 11.31 -4.06 5.88
C PRO A 255 11.23 -3.20 7.15
N GLU A 256 12.07 -3.47 8.16
CA GLU A 256 12.21 -2.67 9.37
C GLU A 256 13.05 -1.39 9.21
N GLY A 257 13.66 -1.17 8.04
CA GLY A 257 14.60 -0.06 7.83
C GLY A 257 16.08 -0.42 8.03
N PRO A 258 16.97 0.57 8.22
CA PRO A 258 16.66 2.00 8.28
C PRO A 258 16.10 2.53 6.96
N TRP A 259 15.09 3.40 7.05
CA TRP A 259 14.43 3.98 5.89
C TRP A 259 15.06 5.32 5.51
N VAL A 260 15.39 5.48 4.23
CA VAL A 260 15.73 6.78 3.63
C VAL A 260 14.50 7.24 2.86
N ILE A 261 13.91 8.39 3.21
CA ILE A 261 12.62 8.86 2.67
C ILE A 261 12.79 10.26 2.09
N HIS A 262 12.19 10.49 0.92
CA HIS A 262 12.11 11.79 0.27
C HIS A 262 10.68 12.05 -0.24
N GLU A 263 10.32 13.32 -0.33
CA GLU A 263 9.15 13.72 -1.10
C GLU A 263 9.38 13.39 -2.58
N LEU A 264 8.45 12.66 -3.18
CA LEU A 264 8.51 12.24 -4.57
C LEU A 264 7.83 13.27 -5.49
N MET A 265 6.56 13.58 -5.21
CA MET A 265 5.76 14.55 -5.97
C MET A 265 4.46 14.91 -5.24
N GLY A 266 3.83 15.99 -5.67
CA GLY A 266 2.45 16.31 -5.29
C GLY A 266 1.43 15.45 -6.06
N THR A 267 0.29 15.22 -5.43
CA THR A 267 -0.94 14.74 -6.07
C THR A 267 -1.79 15.94 -6.48
N TYR A 268 -2.74 15.70 -7.39
CA TYR A 268 -3.71 16.70 -7.83
C TYR A 268 -5.11 16.16 -7.57
N ARG A 269 -6.07 17.09 -7.43
CA ARG A 269 -7.48 16.73 -7.39
C ARG A 269 -7.98 16.41 -8.78
N ILE A 270 -8.76 15.34 -8.91
CA ILE A 270 -9.46 15.05 -10.17
C ILE A 270 -10.82 15.74 -10.20
N ASP A 271 -11.48 15.85 -9.04
CA ASP A 271 -12.77 16.56 -8.94
C ASP A 271 -12.59 17.95 -8.30
N GLU A 272 -12.81 19.02 -9.08
CA GLU A 272 -12.79 20.40 -8.59
C GLU A 272 -14.09 20.80 -7.88
N GLY A 273 -15.16 20.00 -8.01
CA GLY A 273 -16.52 20.40 -7.64
C GLY A 273 -17.06 19.86 -6.31
N GLN A 274 -16.49 18.78 -5.76
CA GLN A 274 -16.94 18.20 -4.49
C GLN A 274 -16.03 18.60 -3.32
N GLY A 275 -16.65 18.92 -2.18
CA GLY A 275 -16.01 19.48 -0.98
C GLY A 275 -14.74 18.75 -0.52
N ALA A 276 -13.93 19.45 0.28
CA ALA A 276 -12.55 19.08 0.57
C ALA A 276 -12.34 17.63 1.06
N GLY A 277 -12.00 16.73 0.13
CA GLY A 277 -11.58 15.36 0.43
C GLY A 277 -10.10 15.23 0.77
N PHE A 278 -9.75 14.14 1.45
CA PHE A 278 -8.41 13.78 1.93
C PHE A 278 -7.70 12.84 0.96
N THR A 279 -6.46 13.17 0.58
CA THR A 279 -5.63 12.38 -0.35
C THR A 279 -4.69 11.41 0.39
N TYR A 280 -4.62 10.13 -0.02
CA TYR A 280 -3.72 9.09 0.54
C TYR A 280 -2.96 8.36 -0.57
N CYS A 281 -1.63 8.26 -0.63
CA CYS A 281 -0.93 7.84 -1.87
C CYS A 281 -0.36 6.40 -1.86
N MET A 282 -0.71 5.47 -2.79
CA MET A 282 -0.17 4.07 -2.76
C MET A 282 -0.05 3.28 -4.10
N ALA A 283 1.05 2.54 -4.29
CA ALA A 283 1.67 2.11 -5.56
C ALA A 283 1.49 0.63 -6.07
N SER A 284 1.46 0.38 -7.40
CA SER A 284 2.08 -0.82 -8.06
C SER A 284 2.26 -0.79 -9.61
N ASP A 285 3.50 -0.91 -10.13
CA ASP A 285 3.97 -1.69 -11.33
C ASP A 285 5.40 -1.27 -11.76
N GLU A 286 6.41 -1.98 -11.25
CA GLU A 286 7.82 -1.55 -11.27
C GLU A 286 8.53 -1.62 -12.63
N LYS A 287 8.00 -2.35 -13.61
CA LYS A 287 8.80 -2.87 -14.75
C LYS A 287 9.40 -1.80 -15.67
N LYS A 288 8.95 -0.55 -15.58
CA LYS A 288 9.45 0.56 -16.39
C LYS A 288 9.77 1.82 -15.59
N GLY A 289 9.90 1.70 -14.26
CA GLY A 289 9.87 2.87 -13.36
C GLY A 289 8.51 3.55 -13.33
N ASP A 290 7.46 2.80 -13.67
CA ASP A 290 6.08 3.22 -13.48
C ASP A 290 5.63 2.83 -12.07
N LEU A 291 4.64 3.53 -11.55
CA LEU A 291 4.15 3.33 -10.20
C LEU A 291 2.67 3.71 -10.18
N CYS A 292 1.77 2.73 -10.07
CA CYS A 292 0.33 3.03 -9.97
C CYS A 292 -0.03 3.52 -8.57
N VAL A 293 -0.08 4.83 -8.35
CA VAL A 293 -0.43 5.46 -7.08
C VAL A 293 -1.94 5.72 -7.00
N SER A 294 -2.63 5.17 -6.00
CA SER A 294 -4.03 5.44 -5.70
C SER A 294 -4.23 6.25 -4.43
N TRP A 295 -5.34 7.01 -4.38
CA TRP A 295 -5.78 7.81 -3.24
C TRP A 295 -7.28 7.98 -3.14
N SER A 296 -7.78 8.27 -1.94
CA SER A 296 -9.18 8.66 -1.76
C SER A 296 -9.39 10.14 -2.10
N GLU A 297 -10.55 10.47 -2.63
CA GLU A 297 -11.08 11.84 -2.70
C GLU A 297 -12.54 11.84 -2.21
N GLY A 298 -13.09 12.98 -1.77
CA GLY A 298 -14.52 13.11 -1.46
C GLY A 298 -15.00 12.53 -0.11
N GLY A 299 -14.13 12.01 0.74
CA GLY A 299 -14.53 11.50 2.07
C GLY A 299 -15.48 10.30 1.98
N MET A 300 -16.58 10.30 2.75
CA MET A 300 -17.53 9.16 2.81
C MET A 300 -18.38 8.97 1.55
N THR A 301 -18.50 9.99 0.71
CA THR A 301 -19.17 9.92 -0.60
C THR A 301 -18.19 9.77 -1.75
N GLY A 302 -16.93 9.54 -1.38
CA GLY A 302 -15.76 9.59 -2.22
C GLY A 302 -15.47 8.32 -3.01
N GLY A 303 -14.55 8.47 -3.96
CA GLY A 303 -13.96 7.37 -4.70
C GLY A 303 -12.49 7.18 -4.34
N VAL A 304 -11.97 5.98 -4.60
CA VAL A 304 -10.52 5.78 -4.66
C VAL A 304 -10.09 6.02 -6.10
N LEU A 305 -9.28 7.04 -6.33
CA LEU A 305 -8.68 7.36 -7.60
C LEU A 305 -7.34 6.65 -7.74
N ALA A 306 -6.93 6.41 -8.98
CA ALA A 306 -5.61 5.91 -9.30
C ALA A 306 -4.92 6.78 -10.36
N SER A 307 -3.60 6.84 -10.30
CA SER A 307 -2.76 7.44 -11.32
C SER A 307 -1.52 6.59 -11.56
N MET A 308 -1.00 6.64 -12.78
CA MET A 308 0.29 6.07 -13.11
C MET A 308 1.35 7.15 -13.03
N SER A 309 2.23 7.06 -12.02
CA SER A 309 3.38 7.95 -11.85
C SER A 309 4.61 7.36 -12.51
N ARG A 310 5.25 8.11 -13.40
CA ARG A 310 6.54 7.77 -14.00
C ARG A 310 7.65 8.34 -13.14
N LEU A 311 8.55 7.48 -12.69
CA LEU A 311 9.78 7.85 -12.00
C LEU A 311 10.93 8.01 -12.99
N LYS A 312 11.86 8.90 -12.67
CA LYS A 312 13.11 9.02 -13.42
C LYS A 312 14.01 7.83 -13.14
N THR A 313 14.56 7.26 -14.22
CA THR A 313 15.42 6.07 -14.16
C THR A 313 16.73 6.31 -14.88
N ALA A 314 17.80 5.66 -14.42
CA ALA A 314 19.07 5.55 -15.10
C ALA A 314 19.33 4.11 -15.56
N GLN A 315 20.15 3.95 -16.61
CA GLN A 315 20.69 2.64 -16.97
C GLN A 315 21.86 2.30 -16.05
N ILE A 316 21.83 1.11 -15.46
CA ILE A 316 22.89 0.57 -14.62
C ILE A 316 23.41 -0.75 -15.19
N PRO A 317 24.70 -1.08 -15.03
CA PRO A 317 25.21 -2.39 -15.41
C PRO A 317 24.49 -3.48 -14.59
N HIS A 318 23.96 -4.49 -15.27
CA HIS A 318 23.43 -5.66 -14.60
C HIS A 318 24.59 -6.38 -13.89
N GLY A 319 24.51 -6.58 -12.58
CA GLY A 319 25.66 -7.11 -11.81
C GLY A 319 26.34 -6.12 -10.86
N ALA A 320 26.10 -4.81 -11.02
CA ALA A 320 26.75 -3.78 -10.21
C ALA A 320 26.15 -3.61 -8.81
#